data_AF-A0A2R8CFU3-F1
#
_entry.id   AF-A0A2R8CFU3-F1
#
_cell.length_a   1.000
_cell.length_b   1.000
_cell.length_c   1.000
_cell.angle_alpha   90.00
_cell.angle_beta   90.00
_cell.angle_gamma   90.00
#
_symmetry.space_group_name_H-M   'P 1'
#
loop_
_entity.id
_entity.type
_entity.pdbx_description
1 polymer ?
#
loop_
_entity_poly.entity_id
_entity_poly.type
_entity_poly.pdbx_seq_one_letter_code
_entity_poly.pdbx_strand_id
1 'polypeptide(L)' 'MTNHYVATVPVKFTDNDGQERTRFQRVGAMFRNTRNGDGSEFFNLKLDFPVAVSELVMFPPSSKEPQE' A
#
# COMPACT_ATOMS: atom_id res chain seq x y z
N MET A 1 1.49 17.23 4.61
CA MET A 1 1.16 15.91 5.19
C MET A 1 0.65 15.02 4.09
N THR A 2 1.22 13.85 3.93
CA THR A 2 0.74 12.94 2.88
C THR A 2 -0.48 12.20 3.41
N ASN A 3 -1.66 12.54 2.90
CA ASN A 3 -2.94 11.96 3.32
C ASN A 3 -3.20 10.57 2.70
N HIS A 4 -2.18 9.98 2.08
CA HIS A 4 -2.30 8.72 1.37
C HIS A 4 -1.15 7.77 1.72
N TYR A 5 -1.44 6.47 1.64
CA TYR A 5 -0.55 5.34 1.82
C TYR A 5 -0.54 4.53 0.52
N VAL A 6 0.57 3.87 0.23
CA VAL A 6 0.68 2.92 -0.87
C VAL A 6 0.16 1.57 -0.40
N ALA A 7 -0.83 1.02 -1.12
CA ALA A 7 -1.35 -0.32 -0.85
C ALA A 7 -0.53 -1.35 -1.61
N THR A 8 -0.07 -2.39 -0.91
CA THR A 8 0.77 -3.45 -1.46
C THR A 8 0.32 -4.83 -1.03
N VAL A 9 0.71 -5.84 -1.81
CA VAL A 9 0.56 -7.26 -1.44
C VAL A 9 1.94 -7.87 -1.14
N PRO A 10 2.07 -8.68 -0.08
CA PRO A 10 3.29 -9.44 0.16
C PRO A 10 3.36 -10.63 -0.79
N VAL A 11 4.42 -10.69 -1.60
CA VAL A 11 4.70 -11.79 -2.51
C VAL A 11 5.97 -12.48 -2.04
N LYS A 12 5.83 -13.75 -1.65
CA LYS A 12 6.97 -14.60 -1.28
C LYS A 12 7.70 -15.08 -2.53
N PHE A 13 9.02 -15.05 -2.50
CA PHE A 13 9.87 -15.57 -3.55
C PHE A 13 11.15 -16.14 -2.94
N THR A 14 11.78 -17.07 -3.64
CA THR A 14 13.12 -17.56 -3.30
C THR A 14 14.13 -16.75 -4.10
N ASP A 15 15.13 -16.18 -3.44
CA ASP A 15 16.22 -15.47 -4.12
C ASP A 15 17.24 -16.44 -4.74
N ASN A 16 18.26 -15.89 -5.41
CA ASN A 16 19.31 -16.69 -6.05
C ASN A 16 20.18 -17.46 -5.04
N ASP A 17 20.16 -17.07 -3.76
CA ASP A 17 20.91 -17.71 -2.67
C ASP A 17 20.08 -18.79 -1.95
N GLY A 18 18.86 -19.08 -2.44
CA GLY A 18 17.95 -20.06 -1.86
C GLY A 18 17.18 -19.59 -0.62
N GLN A 19 17.24 -18.30 -0.29
CA GLN A 19 16.55 -17.73 0.88
C GLN A 19 15.12 -17.29 0.51
N GLU A 20 14.16 -17.59 1.38
CA GLU A 20 12.79 -17.09 1.24
C GLU A 20 12.74 -15.60 1.62
N ARG A 21 12.33 -14.77 0.67
CA ARG A 21 12.16 -13.33 0.86
C ARG A 21 10.73 -12.91 0.53
N THR A 22 10.32 -11.78 1.08
CA THR A 22 9.03 -11.15 0.76
C THR A 22 9.28 -9.86 0.00
N ARG A 23 8.60 -9.70 -1.15
CA ARG A 23 8.54 -8.46 -1.92
C ARG A 23 7.16 -7.84 -1.78
N PHE A 24 7.09 -6.53 -1.59
CA PHE A 24 5.83 -5.81 -1.57
C PHE A 24 5.52 -5.27 -2.96
N GLN A 25 4.47 -5.80 -3.59
CA GLN A 25 4.02 -5.34 -4.91
C GLN A 25 2.89 -4.34 -4.75
N ARG A 26 3.05 -3.15 -5.35
CA ARG A 26 2.01 -2.10 -5.32
C ARG A 26 0.76 -2.56 -6.09
N VAL A 27 -0.40 -2.34 -5.47
CA VAL A 27 -1.73 -2.64 -6.04
C VAL A 27 -2.72 -1.49 -5.95
N GLY A 28 -2.33 -0.38 -5.32
CA GLY A 28 -3.19 0.80 -5.22
C GLY A 28 -2.73 1.79 -4.17
N ALA A 29 -3.68 2.52 -3.60
CA ALA A 29 -3.45 3.49 -2.53
C ALA A 29 -4.61 3.53 -1.54
N MET A 30 -4.30 3.86 -0.28
CA MET A 30 -5.27 4.10 0.78
C MET A 30 -5.21 5.56 1.20
N PHE A 31 -6.35 6.23 1.26
CA PHE A 31 -6.47 7.64 1.63
C PHE A 31 -7.14 7.74 3.00
N ARG A 32 -6.55 8.53 3.91
CA ARG A 32 -7.19 8.90 5.16
C ARG A 32 -8.04 10.14 4.92
N ASN A 33 -9.33 10.06 5.20
CA ASN A 33 -10.29 11.13 4.99
C ASN A 33 -11.06 11.41 6.27
N THR A 34 -11.72 12.57 6.31
CA THR A 34 -12.59 12.99 7.40
C THR A 34 -13.99 13.20 6.85
N ARG A 35 -15.01 12.72 7.56
CA ARG A 35 -16.41 12.90 7.16
C ARG A 35 -16.85 14.33 7.45
N ASN A 36 -17.48 14.96 6.45
CA ASN A 36 -18.08 16.28 6.62
C ASN A 36 -19.28 16.17 7.57
N GLY A 37 -19.21 16.85 8.72
CA GLY A 37 -20.25 16.85 9.74
C GLY A 37 -19.72 16.48 11.12
N ASP A 38 -19.45 15.19 11.34
CA ASP A 38 -19.05 14.65 12.65
C ASP A 38 -17.52 14.61 12.87
N GLY A 39 -16.71 14.90 11.84
CA GLY A 39 -15.25 14.87 11.95
C GLY A 39 -14.67 13.46 12.11
N SER A 40 -15.47 12.41 11.93
CA SER A 40 -15.01 11.03 12.03
C SER A 40 -14.05 10.68 10.89
N GLU A 41 -13.03 9.89 11.21
CA GLU A 41 -12.05 9.45 10.22
C GLU A 41 -12.49 8.17 9.53
N PHE A 42 -12.24 8.09 8.23
CA PHE A 42 -12.44 6.88 7.45
C PHE A 42 -11.32 6.70 6.42
N PHE A 43 -11.11 5.46 6.01
CA PHE A 43 -10.12 5.11 5.00
C PHE A 43 -10.82 4.75 3.70
N ASN A 44 -10.32 5.29 2.60
CA ASN A 44 -10.73 4.90 1.25
C ASN A 44 -9.59 4.12 0.60
N LEU A 45 -9.82 2.84 0.29
CA LEU A 45 -8.88 2.01 -0.45
C LEU A 45 -9.27 1.99 -1.94
N LYS A 46 -8.38 2.47 -2.80
CA LYS A 46 -8.53 2.41 -4.25
C LYS A 46 -7.48 1.46 -4.81
N LEU A 47 -7.96 0.35 -5.38
CA LEU A 47 -7.12 -0.62 -6.08
C LEU A 47 -7.03 -0.28 -7.56
N ASP A 48 -5.87 -0.52 -8.17
CA ASP A 48 -5.65 -0.27 -9.60
C ASP A 48 -6.28 -1.36 -10.48
N PHE A 49 -6.53 -2.55 -9.90
CA PHE A 49 -7.18 -3.72 -10.50
C PHE A 49 -7.75 -4.61 -9.38
N PRO A 50 -8.68 -5.54 -9.65
CA PRO A 50 -9.17 -6.49 -8.64
C PRO A 50 -8.04 -7.36 -8.08
N VAL A 51 -8.00 -7.54 -6.75
CA VAL A 51 -6.98 -8.33 -6.06
C VAL A 51 -7.65 -9.32 -5.12
N ALA A 52 -7.28 -10.60 -5.21
CA ALA A 52 -7.73 -11.65 -4.29
C ALA A 52 -6.59 -12.02 -3.33
N VAL A 53 -6.56 -11.40 -2.15
CA VAL A 53 -5.52 -11.62 -1.13
C VAL A 53 -6.14 -11.64 0.28
N SER A 54 -5.46 -12.29 1.20
CA SER A 54 -5.79 -12.29 2.62
C SER A 54 -5.21 -11.09 3.38
N GLU A 55 -4.18 -10.43 2.82
CA GLU A 55 -3.46 -9.34 3.47
C GLU A 55 -3.09 -8.24 2.47
N LEU A 56 -3.26 -6.99 2.90
CA LEU A 56 -2.71 -5.80 2.25
C LEU A 56 -1.84 -5.05 3.25
N VAL A 57 -0.64 -4.68 2.82
CA VAL A 57 0.30 -3.91 3.63
C VAL A 57 0.36 -2.49 3.11
N MET A 58 0.12 -1.54 3.99
CA MET A 58 0.06 -0.11 3.68
C MET A 58 1.35 0.57 4.11
N PHE A 59 2.04 1.22 3.18
CA PHE A 59 3.26 1.99 3.48
C PHE A 59 3.01 3.48 3.33
N PRO A 60 3.62 4.34 4.16
CA PRO A 60 3.68 5.75 3.83
C PRO A 60 4.41 5.92 2.48
N PRO A 61 4.08 6.95 1.69
CA PRO A 61 4.75 7.21 0.44
C PRO A 61 6.23 7.45 0.70
N SER A 62 7.07 6.91 -0.17
CA SER A 62 8.52 7.06 -0.04
C SER A 62 8.90 8.53 -0.08
N SER A 63 9.77 8.96 0.83
CA SER A 63 10.39 10.29 0.77
C SER A 63 11.43 10.42 -0.35
N LYS A 64 11.68 9.35 -1.12
CA LYS A 64 12.60 9.41 -2.25
C LYS A 64 11.93 10.18 -3.38
N GLU A 65 12.49 11.34 -3.71
CA GLU A 65 12.27 11.97 -5.02
C GLU A 65 12.48 10.92 -6.12
N PRO A 66 11.67 10.95 -7.19
CA PRO A 66 11.91 10.07 -8.33
C PRO A 66 13.34 10.34 -8.80
N GLN A 67 14.23 9.34 -8.69
CA GLN A 67 15.46 9.37 -9.46
C GLN A 67 15.04 9.26 -10.92
N GLU A 68 15.20 10.37 -11.65
CA GLU A 68 15.07 10.44 -13.11
C GLU A 68 15.97 9.41 -13.82
#